data_AF-A0A968K4N9-F1
#
_entry.id   AF-A0A968K4N9-F1
#
_cell.length_a   1.000
_cell.length_b   1.000
_cell.length_c   1.000
_cell.angle_alpha   90.00
_cell.angle_beta   90.00
_cell.angle_gamma   90.00
#
_symmetry.space_group_name_H-M   'P 1'
#
loop_
_entity.id
_entity.type
_entity.pdbx_description
1 polymer ?
#
loop_
_entity_poly.entity_id
_entity_poly.type
_entity_poly.pdbx_seq_one_letter_code
_entity_poly.pdbx_strand_id
1 'polypeptide(L)' 'TTKDNRFTLLPIPCLGTCDRAPALMINNDLHRDLTPEKLDEILEKYK' A
#
# COMPACT_ATOMS: atom_id res chain seq x y z
N THR A 1 -13.01 -3.02 2.74
CA THR A 1 -13.30 -2.12 1.60
C THR A 1 -13.82 -0.79 2.12
N THR A 2 -13.43 0.32 1.51
CA THR A 2 -13.89 1.67 1.86
C THR A 2 -15.34 1.90 1.43
N LYS A 3 -16.04 2.84 2.06
CA LYS A 3 -17.47 3.11 1.77
C LYS A 3 -17.73 3.62 0.34
N ASP A 4 -16.72 4.24 -0.26
CA ASP A 4 -16.72 4.74 -1.64
C ASP A 4 -16.27 3.69 -2.67
N ASN A 5 -16.04 2.44 -2.24
CA ASN A 5 -15.57 1.32 -3.07
C ASN A 5 -14.22 1.55 -3.78
N ARG A 6 -13.41 2.52 -3.36
CA ARG A 6 -12.12 2.81 -3.98
C ARG A 6 -10.99 1.86 -3.55
N PHE A 7 -10.98 1.44 -2.28
CA PHE A 7 -9.90 0.61 -1.74
C PHE A 7 -10.43 -0.60 -0.98
N THR A 8 -9.78 -1.74 -1.16
CA THR A 8 -9.98 -2.95 -0.35
C THR A 8 -8.65 -3.34 0.28
N LEU A 9 -8.58 -3.30 1.61
CA LEU A 9 -7.43 -3.81 2.34
C LEU A 9 -7.48 -5.34 2.36
N LEU A 10 -6.47 -5.97 1.79
CA LEU A 10 -6.31 -7.42 1.78
C LEU A 10 -5.00 -7.80 2.50
N PRO A 11 -5.00 -8.84 3.34
CA PRO A 11 -3.77 -9.36 3.92
C PRO A 11 -2.96 -10.13 2.86
N ILE A 12 -1.64 -10.03 2.91
CA ILE A 12 -0.72 -10.79 2.06
C ILE A 12 0.44 -11.32 2.93
N PRO A 13 0.90 -12.56 2.74
CA PRO A 13 1.92 -13.14 3.63
C PRO A 13 3.31 -12.51 3.44
N CYS A 14 3.77 -12.33 2.21
CA CYS A 14 5.08 -11.74 1.92
C CYS A 14 5.12 -11.14 0.51
N LEU A 15 5.77 -9.97 0.38
CA LEU A 15 5.99 -9.26 -0.88
C LEU A 15 7.43 -9.39 -1.41
N GLY A 16 8.28 -10.18 -0.75
CA GLY A 16 9.67 -10.43 -1.18
C GLY A 16 10.59 -9.21 -1.11
N THR A 17 10.27 -8.21 -0.29
CA THR A 17 11.04 -6.95 -0.13
C THR A 17 11.42 -6.69 1.33
N CYS A 18 11.81 -7.76 2.03
CA CYS A 18 12.05 -7.73 3.48
C CYS A 18 13.14 -6.74 3.90
N ASP A 19 14.11 -6.45 3.03
CA ASP A 19 15.18 -5.47 3.23
C ASP A 19 14.68 -4.02 3.27
N ARG A 20 13.47 -3.76 2.77
CA ARG A 20 12.82 -2.43 2.72
C ARG A 20 11.41 -2.42 3.29
N ALA A 21 11.19 -3.27 4.29
CA ALA A 21 9.95 -3.23 5.06
C ALA A 21 9.82 -1.89 5.81
N PRO A 22 8.60 -1.38 6.05
CA PRO A 22 7.30 -1.92 5.64
C PRO A 22 6.98 -1.68 4.17
N ALA A 23 6.21 -2.58 3.55
CA ALA A 23 5.84 -2.52 2.14
C ALA A 23 4.35 -2.79 1.89
N LEU A 24 3.83 -2.21 0.81
CA LEU A 24 2.44 -2.29 0.36
C LEU A 24 2.43 -2.49 -1.15
N MET A 25 1.49 -3.29 -1.65
CA MET A 25 1.21 -3.40 -3.07
C MET A 25 -0.20 -2.90 -3.36
N ILE A 26 -0.32 -1.94 -4.27
CA ILE A 26 -1.61 -1.48 -4.79
C ILE A 26 -1.67 -1.91 -6.24
N ASN A 27 -2.57 -2.83 -6.57
CA ASN A 27 -2.59 -3.50 -7.87
C ASN A 27 -1.21 -4.10 -8.21
N ASN A 28 -0.47 -3.52 -9.16
CA ASN A 28 0.86 -3.98 -9.56
C ASN A 28 1.99 -3.05 -9.07
N ASP A 29 1.66 -2.01 -8.31
CA ASP A 29 2.63 -1.01 -7.83
C ASP A 29 3.13 -1.38 -6.43
N LEU A 30 4.43 -1.65 -6.33
CA LEU A 30 5.09 -1.98 -5.07
C LEU A 30 5.67 -0.71 -4.42
N HIS A 31 5.15 -0.39 -3.23
CA HIS A 31 5.61 0.71 -2.38
C HIS A 31 6.41 0.15 -1.19
N ARG A 32 7.56 0.76 -0.90
CA ARG A 32 8.53 0.32 0.12
C ARG A 32 8.87 1.46 1.07
N ASP A 33 9.54 1.15 2.18
CA ASP A 33 10.00 2.14 3.16
C ASP A 33 8.84 3.05 3.65
N LEU A 34 7.68 2.43 3.91
CA LEU A 34 6.43 3.13 4.21
C LEU A 34 6.43 3.76 5.61
N THR A 35 5.85 4.95 5.68
CA THR A 35 5.44 5.63 6.91
C THR A 35 3.97 6.02 6.79
N PRO A 36 3.25 6.34 7.89
CA PRO A 36 1.87 6.82 7.82
C PRO A 36 1.72 8.02 6.87
N GLU A 37 2.64 8.98 6.92
CA GLU A 37 2.62 10.18 6.08
C GLU A 37 2.76 9.83 4.59
N LYS A 38 3.69 8.93 4.25
CA LYS A 38 3.87 8.44 2.86
C LYS A 38 2.65 7.66 2.38
N LEU A 39 1.98 6.92 3.25
CA LEU A 39 0.79 6.16 2.88
C LEU A 39 -0.32 7.12 2.42
N ASP A 40 -0.55 8.20 3.17
CA ASP A 40 -1.53 9.23 2.79
C ASP A 40 -1.17 9.84 1.42
N GLU A 41 0.10 10.21 1.22
CA GLU A 41 0.59 10.72 -0.08
C GLU A 41 0.41 9.72 -1.23
N ILE A 42 0.61 8.41 -0.98
CA ILE A 42 0.42 7.36 -1.99
C ILE A 42 -1.06 7.25 -2.36
N LEU A 43 -1.96 7.21 -1.38
CA LEU A 43 -3.40 7.04 -1.62
C LEU A 43 -3.99 8.23 -2.42
N GLU A 44 -3.47 9.44 -2.20
CA GLU A 44 -3.86 10.64 -2.94
C GLU A 44 -3.53 10.56 -4.44
N LYS A 45 -2.55 9.74 -4.84
CA LYS A 45 -2.20 9.52 -6.27
C LYS A 45 -3.22 8.66 -7.02
N TYR A 46 -4.04 7.89 -6.32
CA TYR A 46 -5.03 6.98 -6.90
C TYR A 46 -6.46 7.57 -6.84
N LYS A 47 -6.59 8.89 -6.90
CA LYS A 47 -7.86 9.63 -7.01
C LYS A 47 -8.62 9.33 -8.29
#